data_AF-A0A3B9ZNK3-F1
#
_entry.id   AF-A0A3B9ZNK3-F1
#
_cell.length_a   1.000
_cell.length_b   1.000
_cell.length_c   1.000
_cell.angle_alpha   90.00
_cell.angle_beta   90.00
_cell.angle_gamma   90.00
#
_symmetry.space_group_name_H-M   'P 1'
#
loop_
_entity.id
_entity.type
_entity.pdbx_description
1 polymer ?
#
loop_
_entity_poly.entity_id
_entity_poly.type
_entity_poly.pdbx_seq_one_letter_code
_entity_poly.pdbx_strand_id
1 'polypeptide(L)'
;IHYGIYAVNGIAESWSFKNNQISYDDYMKQLQGFTAKNYDPQQWAKLFKEAGAKYAVLTSKHHDGVALWDTKLSDLSVVKKTPAARDLIVPYAKALRSEGLKVGIYFSHLDWSHPDYA
;
A
#
# COMPACT_ATOMS: atom_id res chain seq x y z
N ILE A 1 3.86 -7.52 -3.99
CA ILE A 1 2.68 -7.35 -3.12
C ILE A 1 2.14 -5.97 -3.43
N HIS A 2 1.06 -5.92 -4.18
CA HIS A 2 0.33 -4.67 -4.37
C HIS A 2 -0.76 -4.64 -3.31
N TYR A 3 -0.66 -3.66 -2.42
CA TYR A 3 -1.61 -3.44 -1.34
C TYR A 3 -1.77 -1.93 -1.10
N GLY A 4 -3.00 -1.51 -0.90
CA GLY A 4 -3.41 -0.11 -0.77
C GLY A 4 -4.92 0.00 -0.66
N ILE A 5 -5.45 1.21 -0.72
CA ILE A 5 -6.90 1.43 -0.54
C ILE A 5 -7.76 0.75 -1.62
N TYR A 6 -7.20 0.49 -2.80
CA TYR A 6 -7.84 -0.30 -3.86
C TYR A 6 -8.25 -1.72 -3.43
N ALA A 7 -7.64 -2.26 -2.37
CA ALA A 7 -8.00 -3.58 -1.85
C ALA A 7 -9.34 -3.59 -1.08
N VAL A 8 -9.96 -2.44 -0.81
CA VAL A 8 -11.18 -2.34 0.00
C VAL A 8 -12.40 -2.90 -0.75
N ASN A 9 -12.62 -2.44 -1.98
CA ASN A 9 -13.82 -2.77 -2.76
C ASN A 9 -13.53 -3.67 -3.97
N GLY A 10 -12.36 -4.33 -3.99
CA GLY A 10 -11.94 -5.16 -5.14
C GLY A 10 -11.77 -4.36 -6.43
N ILE A 11 -11.54 -3.05 -6.32
CA ILE A 11 -11.29 -2.17 -7.45
C ILE A 11 -9.86 -2.44 -7.91
N ALA A 12 -9.64 -2.43 -9.23
CA ALA A 12 -8.28 -2.40 -9.76
C ALA A 12 -7.53 -1.21 -9.13
N GLU A 13 -6.20 -1.25 -9.18
CA GLU A 13 -5.35 -0.21 -8.59
C GLU A 13 -5.64 1.18 -9.19
N SER A 14 -4.77 2.15 -8.96
CA SER A 14 -4.97 3.54 -9.44
C SER A 14 -5.28 3.67 -10.95
N TRP A 15 -4.99 2.64 -11.75
CA TRP A 15 -5.40 2.55 -13.15
C TRP A 15 -6.91 2.61 -13.38
N SER A 16 -7.74 2.21 -12.41
CA SER A 16 -9.19 2.26 -12.53
C SER A 16 -9.70 3.68 -12.75
N PHE A 17 -9.25 4.64 -11.94
CA PHE A 17 -9.61 6.04 -12.14
C PHE A 17 -8.84 6.69 -13.30
N LYS A 18 -7.60 6.24 -13.57
CA LYS A 18 -6.84 6.75 -14.73
C LYS A 18 -7.49 6.40 -16.07
N ASN A 19 -8.14 5.24 -16.14
CA ASN A 19 -8.83 4.75 -17.33
C ASN A 19 -10.32 5.08 -17.34
N ASN A 20 -10.77 6.03 -16.51
CA ASN A 20 -12.17 6.50 -16.42
C ASN A 20 -13.19 5.39 -16.09
N GLN A 21 -12.78 4.32 -15.41
CA GLN A 21 -13.70 3.27 -14.94
C GLN A 21 -14.44 3.69 -13.67
N ILE A 22 -13.84 4.59 -12.89
CA ILE A 22 -14.39 5.22 -11.68
C ILE A 22 -13.85 6.64 -11.59
N SER A 23 -14.60 7.57 -11.01
CA SER A 23 -14.07 8.92 -10.74
C SER A 23 -12.95 8.86 -9.69
N TYR A 24 -12.03 9.83 -9.71
CA TYR A 24 -11.00 9.93 -8.67
C TYR A 24 -11.65 10.08 -7.28
N ASP A 25 -12.66 10.92 -7.14
CA ASP A 25 -13.35 11.14 -5.86
C ASP A 25 -14.00 9.86 -5.33
N ASP A 26 -14.68 9.09 -6.20
CA ASP A 26 -15.27 7.81 -5.81
C ASP A 26 -14.21 6.77 -5.46
N TYR A 27 -13.08 6.75 -6.18
CA TYR A 27 -11.95 5.90 -5.86
C TYR A 27 -11.38 6.20 -4.46
N MET A 28 -11.24 7.49 -4.13
CA MET A 28 -10.68 7.93 -2.85
C MET A 28 -11.61 7.67 -1.66
N LYS A 29 -12.92 7.47 -1.85
CA LYS A 29 -13.84 7.04 -0.77
C LYS A 29 -13.39 5.74 -0.10
N GLN A 30 -12.62 4.90 -0.78
CA GLN A 30 -12.04 3.68 -0.21
C GLN A 30 -11.13 3.93 1.00
N LEU A 31 -10.56 5.13 1.16
CA LEU A 31 -9.82 5.53 2.37
C LEU A 31 -10.61 5.20 3.66
N GLN A 32 -11.92 5.43 3.65
CA GLN A 32 -12.78 5.24 4.82
C GLN A 32 -12.95 3.76 5.20
N GLY A 33 -12.81 2.83 4.25
CA GLY A 33 -12.92 1.39 4.48
C GLY A 33 -11.58 0.70 4.77
N PHE A 34 -10.45 1.39 4.60
CA PHE A 34 -9.13 0.78 4.74
C PHE A 34 -8.70 0.67 6.21
N THR A 35 -9.09 -0.43 6.85
CA THR A 35 -8.81 -0.73 8.27
C THR A 35 -7.51 -1.51 8.50
N ALA A 36 -7.05 -2.26 7.49
CA ALA A 36 -5.97 -3.23 7.63
C ALA A 36 -6.13 -4.18 8.85
N LYS A 37 -7.38 -4.51 9.27
CA LYS A 37 -7.65 -5.19 10.55
C LYS A 37 -6.91 -6.54 10.71
N ASN A 38 -6.76 -7.28 9.61
CA ASN A 38 -6.12 -8.61 9.57
C ASN A 38 -4.69 -8.54 9.00
N TYR A 39 -4.08 -7.35 8.96
CA TYR A 39 -2.71 -7.20 8.50
C TYR A 39 -1.75 -7.88 9.50
N ASP A 40 -1.16 -8.99 9.06
CA ASP A 40 -0.14 -9.75 9.77
C ASP A 40 1.02 -10.07 8.80
N PRO A 41 2.06 -9.22 8.76
CA PRO A 41 3.18 -9.43 7.87
C PRO A 41 4.04 -10.64 8.26
N GLN A 42 3.92 -11.18 9.48
CA GLN A 42 4.63 -12.39 9.87
C GLN A 42 4.02 -13.61 9.18
N GLN A 43 2.69 -13.69 9.08
CA GLN A 43 2.03 -14.72 8.29
C GLN A 43 2.46 -14.65 6.82
N TRP A 44 2.55 -13.44 6.26
CA TRP A 44 3.04 -13.26 4.88
C TRP A 44 4.49 -13.73 4.73
N ALA A 45 5.38 -13.35 5.65
CA ALA A 45 6.78 -13.73 5.61
C ALA A 45 6.98 -15.25 5.66
N LYS A 46 6.26 -15.93 6.56
CA LYS A 46 6.27 -17.40 6.65
C LYS A 46 5.80 -18.04 5.35
N LEU A 47 4.66 -17.58 4.82
CA LEU A 47 4.13 -18.07 3.55
C LEU A 47 5.12 -17.87 2.40
N PHE A 48 5.76 -16.71 2.29
CA PHE A 48 6.75 -16.45 1.24
C PHE A 48 7.96 -17.37 1.35
N LYS A 49 8.45 -17.61 2.56
CA LYS A 49 9.56 -18.53 2.83
C LYS A 49 9.19 -19.98 2.49
N GLU A 50 8.00 -20.42 2.89
CA GLU A 50 7.46 -21.74 2.57
C GLU A 50 7.31 -21.93 1.06
N ALA A 51 6.89 -20.90 0.34
CA ALA A 51 6.84 -20.87 -1.12
C ALA A 51 8.24 -20.84 -1.79
N GLY A 52 9.33 -20.79 -1.02
CA GLY A 52 10.71 -20.79 -1.52
C GLY A 52 11.22 -19.42 -1.98
N ALA A 53 10.45 -18.34 -1.76
CA ALA A 53 10.89 -16.99 -2.11
C ALA A 53 12.13 -16.59 -1.31
N LYS A 54 12.95 -15.70 -1.89
CA LYS A 54 14.15 -15.13 -1.24
C LYS A 54 14.01 -13.65 -0.91
N TYR A 55 12.96 -13.03 -1.43
CA TYR A 55 12.63 -11.63 -1.23
C TYR A 55 11.15 -11.42 -1.53
N ALA A 56 10.59 -10.31 -1.06
CA ALA A 56 9.33 -9.79 -1.58
C ALA A 56 9.43 -8.27 -1.76
N VAL A 57 8.51 -7.71 -2.53
CA VAL A 57 8.42 -6.27 -2.77
C VAL A 57 7.02 -5.79 -2.41
N LEU A 58 6.90 -4.83 -1.51
CA LEU A 58 5.62 -4.20 -1.13
C LEU A 58 5.51 -2.79 -1.71
N THR A 59 4.35 -2.44 -2.24
CA THR A 59 4.00 -1.06 -2.63
C THR A 59 3.99 -0.15 -1.41
N SER A 60 4.97 0.76 -1.30
CA SER A 60 4.93 1.84 -0.31
C SER A 60 3.93 2.93 -0.68
N LYS A 61 3.88 3.28 -1.97
CA LYS A 61 2.97 4.23 -2.58
C LYS A 61 2.72 3.77 -4.02
N HIS A 62 1.45 3.72 -4.45
CA HIS A 62 1.11 3.48 -5.86
C HIS A 62 0.76 4.82 -6.56
N HIS A 63 0.22 4.79 -7.78
CA HIS A 63 -0.08 6.03 -8.52
C HIS A 63 -1.23 6.84 -7.91
N ASP A 64 -2.00 6.27 -6.97
CA ASP A 64 -3.04 6.99 -6.21
C ASP A 64 -2.46 7.97 -5.18
N GLY A 65 -1.15 7.94 -4.94
CA GLY A 65 -0.46 8.81 -4.00
C GLY A 65 -0.58 8.40 -2.53
N VAL A 66 -1.33 7.36 -2.20
CA VAL A 66 -1.57 6.98 -0.80
C VAL A 66 -0.38 6.22 -0.23
N ALA A 67 0.31 6.83 0.72
CA ALA A 67 1.45 6.24 1.40
C ALA A 67 1.03 5.19 2.45
N LEU A 68 1.67 4.03 2.46
CA LEU A 68 1.49 2.99 3.48
C LEU A 68 2.29 3.23 4.79
N TRP A 69 3.00 4.35 4.88
CA TRP A 69 3.76 4.78 6.06
C TRP A 69 3.38 6.20 6.47
N ASP A 70 3.82 6.64 7.66
CA ASP A 70 3.59 8.02 8.11
C ASP A 70 4.55 9.00 7.41
N THR A 71 4.22 9.37 6.16
CA THR A 71 5.00 10.36 5.43
C THR A 71 4.89 11.75 6.07
N LYS A 72 6.03 12.44 6.12
CA LYS A 72 6.12 13.84 6.60
C LYS A 72 5.85 14.87 5.49
N LEU A 73 5.72 14.41 4.24
CA LEU A 73 5.64 15.28 3.06
C LEU A 73 4.21 15.61 2.64
N SER A 74 3.23 14.83 3.09
CA SER A 74 1.81 15.08 2.82
C SER A 74 0.94 14.46 3.92
N ASP A 75 -0.36 14.74 3.87
CA ASP A 75 -1.34 14.07 4.72
C ASP A 75 -1.95 12.83 4.07
N LEU A 76 -1.62 12.51 2.81
CA LEU A 76 -2.20 11.38 2.09
C LEU A 76 -1.48 10.07 2.46
N SER A 77 -1.80 9.54 3.63
CA SER A 77 -1.27 8.27 4.13
C SER A 77 -2.34 7.43 4.83
N VAL A 78 -2.12 6.11 4.89
CA VAL A 78 -2.96 5.18 5.68
C VAL A 78 -2.91 5.45 7.18
N VAL A 79 -1.88 6.17 7.64
CA VAL A 79 -1.74 6.56 9.05
C VAL A 79 -2.69 7.70 9.39
N LYS A 80 -2.85 8.66 8.47
CA LYS A 80 -3.60 9.90 8.73
C LYS A 80 -5.02 9.91 8.16
N LYS A 81 -5.27 9.18 7.08
CA LYS A 81 -6.52 9.29 6.28
C LYS A 81 -7.37 8.03 6.27
N THR A 82 -7.00 7.00 7.03
CA THR A 82 -7.79 5.75 7.08
C THR A 82 -7.93 5.22 8.51
N PRO A 83 -8.92 4.36 8.78
CA PRO A 83 -9.06 3.70 10.07
C PRO A 83 -7.90 2.75 10.44
N ALA A 84 -7.03 2.39 9.50
CA ALA A 84 -5.85 1.58 9.79
C ALA A 84 -4.92 2.30 10.78
N ALA A 85 -4.77 3.63 10.63
CA ALA A 85 -4.09 4.52 11.56
C ALA A 85 -2.70 4.03 12.04
N ARG A 86 -1.97 3.31 11.18
CA ARG A 86 -0.67 2.71 11.53
C ARG A 86 0.22 2.48 10.32
N ASP A 87 1.53 2.51 10.56
CA ASP A 87 2.57 2.21 9.56
C ASP A 87 2.52 0.72 9.16
N LEU A 88 2.49 0.43 7.86
CA LEU A 88 2.46 -0.91 7.30
C LEU A 88 3.77 -1.32 6.60
N ILE A 89 4.78 -0.45 6.57
CA ILE A 89 6.07 -0.68 5.93
C ILE A 89 7.10 -1.20 6.92
N VAL A 90 7.20 -0.60 8.10
CA VAL A 90 8.17 -1.03 9.11
C VAL A 90 7.87 -2.45 9.62
N PRO A 91 6.63 -2.82 9.98
CA PRO A 91 6.31 -4.19 10.40
C PRO A 91 6.57 -5.22 9.30
N TYR A 92 6.25 -4.88 8.05
CA TYR A 92 6.54 -5.71 6.87
C TYR A 92 8.04 -5.99 6.71
N ALA A 93 8.87 -4.94 6.75
CA ALA A 93 10.31 -5.07 6.61
C ALA A 93 10.93 -5.90 7.76
N LYS A 94 10.42 -5.73 8.99
CA LYS A 94 10.87 -6.51 10.15
C LYS A 94 10.51 -7.99 10.00
N ALA A 95 9.29 -8.31 9.61
CA ALA A 95 8.82 -9.69 9.43
C ALA A 95 9.58 -10.44 8.33
N LEU A 96 9.86 -9.79 7.20
CA LEU A 96 10.66 -10.40 6.14
C LEU A 96 12.09 -10.68 6.61
N ARG A 97 12.73 -9.72 7.29
CA ARG A 97 14.09 -9.89 7.82
C ARG A 97 14.17 -10.99 8.88
N SER A 98 13.16 -11.14 9.75
CA SER A 98 13.14 -12.20 10.77
C SER A 98 13.07 -13.59 10.16
N GLU A 99 12.46 -13.74 8.98
CA GLU A 99 12.41 -14.99 8.22
C GLU A 99 13.60 -15.19 7.26
N GLY A 100 14.59 -14.27 7.26
CA GLY A 100 15.78 -14.34 6.41
C GLY A 100 15.54 -13.94 4.95
N LEU A 101 14.43 -13.24 4.66
CA LEU A 101 14.08 -12.76 3.33
C LEU A 101 14.63 -11.35 3.09
N LYS A 102 15.04 -11.05 1.85
CA LYS A 102 15.39 -9.67 1.46
C LYS A 102 14.12 -8.83 1.36
N VAL A 103 14.22 -7.56 1.76
CA VAL A 103 13.12 -6.60 1.73
C VAL A 103 13.23 -5.72 0.50
N GLY A 104 12.18 -5.68 -0.31
CA GLY A 104 12.02 -4.72 -1.39
C GLY A 104 10.85 -3.78 -1.13
N ILE A 105 10.99 -2.54 -1.57
CA ILE A 105 9.95 -1.52 -1.49
C ILE A 105 9.74 -0.98 -2.89
N TYR A 106 8.53 -1.13 -3.41
CA TYR A 106 8.10 -0.45 -4.62
C TYR A 106 7.68 0.98 -4.24
N PHE A 107 8.11 1.95 -5.03
CA PHE A 107 7.67 3.34 -4.92
C PHE A 107 7.26 3.82 -6.30
N SER A 108 6.05 4.33 -6.43
CA SER A 108 5.65 4.94 -7.69
C SER A 108 6.16 6.36 -7.83
N HIS A 109 6.89 6.60 -8.92
CA HIS A 109 7.24 7.95 -9.35
C HIS A 109 6.01 8.68 -9.88
N LEU A 110 5.08 7.97 -10.53
CA LEU A 110 3.80 8.55 -10.91
C LEU A 110 3.01 8.87 -9.64
N ASP A 111 2.47 10.09 -9.57
CA ASP A 111 1.62 10.51 -8.46
C ASP A 111 0.43 11.31 -8.96
N TRP A 112 -0.64 10.61 -9.32
CA TRP A 112 -1.85 11.24 -9.85
C TRP A 112 -2.68 11.97 -8.80
N SER A 113 -2.24 11.97 -7.53
CA SER A 113 -2.84 12.78 -6.47
C SER A 113 -2.21 14.17 -6.34
N HIS A 114 -1.00 14.36 -6.88
CA HIS A 114 -0.23 15.57 -6.66
C HIS A 114 -0.51 16.61 -7.76
N PRO A 115 -0.82 17.88 -7.41
CA PRO A 115 -1.21 18.88 -8.41
C PRO A 115 -0.08 19.24 -9.39
N ASP A 116 1.17 19.13 -8.95
CA ASP A 116 2.34 19.43 -9.80
C ASP A 116 2.77 18.24 -10.68
N TYR A 117 2.08 17.11 -10.62
CA TYR A 117 2.40 15.94 -11.41
C TYR A 117 1.85 16.08 -12.84
N ALA A 118 2.74 16.13 -13.84
CA ALA A 118 2.43 16.26 -15.27
C ALA A 118 2.40 14.91 -16.01
#